data_AF-A0A2V9JYP7-F1
#
_entry.id   AF-A0A2V9JYP7-F1
#
_cell.length_a   1.000
_cell.length_b   1.000
_cell.length_c   1.000
_cell.angle_alpha   90.00
_cell.angle_beta   90.00
_cell.angle_gamma   90.00
#
_symmetry.space_group_name_H-M   'P 1'
#
loop_
_entity.id
_entity.type
_entity.pdbx_description
1 polymer ?
#
loop_
_entity_poly.entity_id
_entity_poly.type
_entity_poly.pdbx_seq_one_letter_code
_entity_poly.pdbx_strand_id
1 'polypeptide(L)' 'LNSDDPAMFGTSLECEFELAANTFSLSRRQLVGLCENAVRASFLPESERGRLLNELRSAATTA' A
#
# COMPACT_ATOMS: atom_id res chain seq x y z
N LEU A 1 1.97 -5.28 -1.23
CA LEU A 1 2.33 -5.99 0.01
C LEU A 1 1.02 -6.31 0.70
N ASN A 2 0.84 -7.57 1.15
CA ASN A 2 -0.40 -8.05 1.76
C ASN A 2 -0.03 -8.87 3.00
N SER A 3 -0.98 -9.05 3.90
CA SER A 3 -0.81 -9.77 5.17
C SER A 3 -1.03 -11.29 5.09
N ASP A 4 -1.58 -11.77 3.98
CA ASP A 4 -2.03 -13.16 3.81
C ASP A 4 -3.12 -13.54 4.85
N ASP A 5 -2.73 -14.12 5.99
CA ASP A 5 -3.61 -14.49 7.11
C ASP A 5 -3.19 -13.79 8.43
N PRO A 6 -3.62 -12.55 8.70
CA PRO A 6 -3.17 -11.77 9.86
C PRO A 6 -3.28 -12.47 11.20
N ALA A 7 -4.40 -13.17 11.44
CA ALA A 7 -4.65 -13.87 12.70
C ALA A 7 -3.75 -15.10 12.90
N MET A 8 -3.38 -15.77 11.81
CA MET A 8 -2.47 -16.91 11.84
C MET A 8 -1.04 -16.46 12.17
N PHE A 9 -0.60 -15.35 11.55
CA PHE A 9 0.74 -14.82 11.71
C PHE A 9 0.90 -13.86 12.91
N GLY A 10 -0.19 -13.46 13.56
CA GLY A 10 -0.17 -12.47 14.65
C GLY A 10 0.33 -11.11 14.18
N THR A 11 -0.02 -10.72 12.94
CA THR A 11 0.44 -9.48 12.29
C THR A 11 -0.74 -8.58 11.88
N SER A 12 -0.43 -7.39 11.38
CA SER A 12 -1.37 -6.50 10.70
C SER A 12 -0.76 -5.99 9.39
N LEU A 13 -1.58 -5.44 8.49
CA LEU A 13 -1.07 -4.87 7.25
C LEU A 13 -0.08 -3.72 7.53
N GLU A 14 -0.34 -2.90 8.54
CA GLU A 14 0.56 -1.84 9.01
C GLU A 14 1.91 -2.42 9.46
N CYS A 15 1.90 -3.47 10.28
CA CYS A 15 3.13 -4.13 10.73
C CYS A 15 3.94 -4.66 9.55
N GLU A 16 3.32 -5.24 8.53
CA GLU A 16 4.01 -5.71 7.32
C GLU A 16 4.69 -4.55 6.58
N PHE A 17 4.01 -3.40 6.45
CA PHE A 17 4.58 -2.21 5.81
C PHE A 17 5.72 -1.60 6.63
N GLU A 18 5.60 -1.54 7.95
CA GLU A 18 6.67 -1.09 8.86
C GLU A 18 7.89 -2.01 8.79
N LEU A 19 7.68 -3.33 8.80
CA LEU A 19 8.73 -4.32 8.66
C LEU A 19 9.46 -4.15 7.33
N ALA A 20 8.73 -4.07 6.21
CA ALA A 20 9.34 -3.87 4.89
C ALA A 20 10.11 -2.54 4.81
N ALA A 21 9.57 -1.46 5.37
CA ALA A 21 10.24 -0.16 5.41
C ALA A 21 11.58 -0.23 6.16
N ASN A 22 11.60 -0.87 7.33
CA ASN A 22 12.79 -1.00 8.17
C ASN A 22 13.82 -1.97 7.57
N THR A 23 13.40 -3.15 7.14
CA THR A 23 14.29 -4.19 6.61
C THR A 23 14.96 -3.76 5.31
N PHE A 24 14.24 -3.08 4.43
CA PHE A 24 14.76 -2.68 3.11
C PHE A 24 15.10 -1.19 3.02
N SER A 25 15.01 -0.44 4.12
CA SER A 25 15.24 1.01 4.15
C SER A 25 14.40 1.76 3.10
N LEU A 26 13.12 1.38 2.95
CA LEU A 26 12.25 1.99 1.94
C LEU A 26 11.88 3.41 2.35
N SER A 27 12.05 4.34 1.42
CA SER A 27 11.54 5.69 1.57
C SER A 27 10.01 5.71 1.54
N ARG A 28 9.42 6.76 2.12
CA ARG A 28 7.97 7.01 2.03
C ARG A 28 7.45 6.99 0.59
N ARG A 29 8.21 7.56 -0.36
CA ARG A 29 7.85 7.55 -1.80
C ARG A 29 7.80 6.12 -2.35
N GLN A 30 8.72 5.24 -1.94
CA GLN A 30 8.69 3.83 -2.36
C GLN A 30 7.50 3.09 -1.75
N LEU A 31 7.16 3.34 -0.48
CA LEU A 31 5.96 2.75 0.15
C LEU A 31 4.68 3.18 -0.57
N VAL A 32 4.54 4.47 -0.90
CA VAL A 32 3.42 4.97 -1.72
C VAL A 32 3.40 4.29 -3.09
N GLY A 33 4.55 4.08 -3.72
CA GLY A 33 4.67 3.35 -4.99
C GLY A 33 4.19 1.89 -4.89
N LEU A 34 4.44 1.21 -3.77
CA LEU A 34 3.89 -0.14 -3.54
C LEU A 34 2.36 -0.11 -3.52
N CYS A 35 1.75 0.90 -2.89
CA CYS A 35 0.31 1.08 -2.88
C CYS A 35 -0.24 1.43 -4.27
N GLU A 36 0.42 2.31 -5.04
CA GLU A 36 0.01 2.62 -6.42
C GLU A 36 0.01 1.37 -7.30
N ASN A 37 1.04 0.52 -7.17
CA ASN A 37 1.12 -0.74 -7.90
C ASN A 37 -0.01 -1.70 -7.51
N ALA A 38 -0.36 -1.78 -6.23
CA ALA A 38 -1.48 -2.59 -5.76
C ALA A 38 -2.82 -2.13 -6.35
N VAL A 39 -3.08 -0.80 -6.36
CA VAL A 39 -4.28 -0.24 -6.99
C VAL A 39 -4.32 -0.54 -8.49
N ARG A 40 -3.18 -0.45 -9.19
CA ARG A 40 -3.09 -0.78 -10.62
C ARG A 40 -3.34 -2.26 -10.91
N ALA A 41 -2.87 -3.15 -10.05
CA ALA A 41 -3.04 -4.59 -10.16
C ALA A 41 -4.43 -5.09 -9.68
N SER A 42 -5.24 -4.22 -9.08
CA SER A 42 -6.58 -4.58 -8.62
C SER A 42 -7.51 -4.93 -9.78
N PHE A 43 -8.55 -5.71 -9.48
CA PHE A 43 -9.61 -6.06 -10.43
C PHE A 43 -10.72 -5.00 -10.53
N LEU A 44 -10.43 -3.77 -10.10
CA LEU A 44 -11.39 -2.67 -10.19
C LEU A 44 -11.60 -2.22 -11.66
N PRO A 45 -12.81 -1.75 -12.00
CA PRO A 45 -13.03 -0.98 -13.22
C PRO A 45 -12.09 0.22 -13.32
N GLU A 46 -11.79 0.66 -14.53
CA GLU A 46 -10.81 1.73 -14.76
C GLU A 46 -11.16 3.05 -14.06
N SER A 47 -12.44 3.42 -14.03
CA SER A 47 -12.92 4.62 -13.36
C SER A 47 -12.69 4.57 -11.84
N GLU A 48 -12.99 3.43 -11.21
CA GLU A 48 -12.80 3.24 -9.77
C GLU A 48 -11.31 3.17 -9.39
N ARG A 49 -10.51 2.48 -10.20
CA ARG A 49 -9.05 2.45 -10.07
C ARG A 49 -8.46 3.86 -10.17
N GLY A 50 -8.92 4.66 -11.13
CA GLY A 50 -8.50 6.05 -11.31
C GLY A 50 -8.84 6.93 -10.10
N ARG A 51 -10.06 6.78 -9.56
CA ARG A 51 -10.48 7.47 -8.33
C ARG A 51 -9.58 7.12 -7.15
N LEU A 52 -9.33 5.83 -6.93
CA LEU A 52 -8.52 5.36 -5.80
C LEU A 52 -7.05 5.80 -5.90
N LEU A 53 -6.47 5.85 -7.12
CA LEU A 53 -5.13 6.40 -7.33
C LEU A 53 -5.05 7.89 -6.95
N ASN A 54 -6.09 8.67 -7.27
CA ASN A 54 -6.11 10.10 -6.93
C ASN A 54 -6.28 10.31 -5.42
N GLU A 55 -7.12 9.51 -4.76
CA GLU A 55 -7.27 9.53 -3.30
C GLU A 55 -5.94 9.20 -2.60
N LEU A 56 -5.25 8.14 -3.05
CA LEU A 56 -3.94 7.74 -2.53
C LEU A 56 -2.89 8.86 -2.66
N ARG A 57 -2.79 9.48 -3.83
CA ARG A 57 -1.83 10.58 -4.09
C ARG A 57 -2.13 11.81 -3.23
N SER A 58 -3.40 12.13 -3.05
CA SER A 58 -3.83 13.24 -2.21
C SER A 58 -3.41 12.99 -0.76
N ALA A 59 -3.69 11.81 -0.23
CA ALA A 59 -3.29 11.42 1.13
C ALA A 59 -1.76 11.42 1.32
N ALA A 60 -1.02 10.96 0.31
CA ALA A 60 0.45 10.97 0.33
C ALA A 60 1.06 12.38 0.32
N THR A 61 0.31 13.40 -0.10
CA THR A 61 0.76 14.80 -0.08
C THR A 61 0.46 15.49 1.25
N THR A 62 -0.59 15.05 1.97
CA THR A 62 -1.07 15.69 3.20
C THR A 62 -0.32 15.23 4.46
N ALA A 63 0.19 14.00 4.47
CA ALA A 63 1.07 13.48 5.53
C ALA A 63 2.55 13.76 5.21
#